data_AF-A0A536HC78-F1
#
_entry.id   AF-A0A536HC78-F1
#
_cell.length_a   1.000
_cell.length_b   1.000
_cell.length_c   1.000
_cell.angle_alpha   90.00
_cell.angle_beta   90.00
_cell.angle_gamma   90.00
#
_symmetry.space_group_name_H-M   'P 1'
#
loop_
_entity.id
_entity.type
_entity.pdbx_description
1 polymer ?
#
loop_
_entity_poly.entity_id
_entity_poly.type
_entity_poly.pdbx_seq_one_letter_code
_entity_poly.pdbx_strand_id
1 'polypeptide(L)'
;MQRKRSYRLMPAMVVCMLFAFVMLTSGCGGSQQSQQQASQNKTQLDAALQRARNIGVPDSSLQPVIKQEYQLSSTSAPSTLFDASPATTYYLNQAKGYHQLLVQLQGIVTKVTGDTSTLAQIDMQQFQGSLARAQKLQVGNISAFTTEYNNDQNLLSSAHYPKDYIAVSNDASKASRALDLLSSTNAHLVLFKNTIGQMKAVHIDVTAMQAQYQSDLDTLNSITTPADFSNLSSLIDAQYQMAVVNSLQTLPYVGNAKLKEFQNQIDLLKTYGLNISAYQKLYNADAQAMRGATTINDYLTVAQKIDADIASMNNDMTQGAASYLISELDREANAWGQAHLYHDKSDSKNYILDSGYTMNGIGYWLQQELGWASYSGDYQSVLNDEKDQFFNFSMMQQDYSDPTPYNQVHATDLQMFQHYPSLQHGKVLMVSMVEQ
;
A
#
# COMPACT_ATOMS: atom_id res chain seq x y z
N MET A 1 -79.12 -32.90 65.26
CA MET A 1 -79.15 -32.26 63.91
C MET A 1 -77.80 -31.59 63.66
N GLN A 2 -77.17 -31.93 62.52
CA GLN A 2 -76.15 -31.21 61.72
C GLN A 2 -74.91 -30.59 62.41
N ARG A 3 -73.71 -31.16 62.28
CA ARG A 3 -72.75 -31.23 61.14
C ARG A 3 -72.00 -29.92 60.78
N LYS A 4 -70.67 -30.04 60.89
CA LYS A 4 -69.60 -29.49 60.01
C LYS A 4 -69.27 -27.99 60.09
N ARG A 5 -68.17 -27.63 60.77
CA ARG A 5 -67.36 -26.43 60.45
C ARG A 5 -65.97 -26.45 61.12
N SER A 6 -65.13 -27.43 60.79
CA SER A 6 -63.73 -27.46 61.28
C SER A 6 -62.78 -28.19 60.33
N TYR A 7 -62.96 -28.01 59.01
CA TYR A 7 -62.09 -28.60 57.98
C TYR A 7 -61.85 -27.65 56.79
N ARG A 8 -61.61 -26.35 57.02
CA ARG A 8 -61.25 -25.41 55.94
C ARG A 8 -60.03 -24.52 56.18
N LEU A 9 -59.43 -24.52 57.38
CA LEU A 9 -58.25 -23.70 57.68
C LEU A 9 -56.92 -24.46 57.58
N MET A 10 -56.94 -25.80 57.63
CA MET A 10 -55.71 -26.61 57.51
C MET A 10 -55.11 -26.70 56.09
N PRO A 11 -55.88 -26.74 54.98
CA PRO A 11 -55.27 -26.80 53.65
C PRO A 11 -54.59 -25.47 53.24
N ALA A 12 -55.15 -24.33 53.67
CA ALA A 12 -54.64 -23.01 53.28
C ALA A 12 -53.31 -22.68 53.99
N MET A 13 -53.14 -23.08 55.26
CA MET A 13 -51.88 -22.88 55.98
C MET A 13 -50.75 -23.76 55.45
N VAL A 14 -51.04 -25.02 55.06
CA VAL A 14 -50.06 -25.94 54.47
C VAL A 14 -49.66 -25.53 53.05
N VAL A 15 -50.60 -25.02 52.24
CA VAL A 15 -50.30 -24.49 50.90
C VAL A 15 -49.48 -23.19 50.97
N CYS A 16 -49.78 -22.28 51.91
CA CYS A 16 -48.96 -21.08 52.12
C CYS A 16 -47.58 -21.39 52.70
N MET A 17 -47.44 -22.40 53.57
CA MET A 17 -46.13 -22.87 54.06
C MET A 17 -45.34 -23.56 52.94
N LEU A 18 -45.96 -24.35 52.07
CA LEU A 18 -45.29 -24.95 50.90
C LEU A 18 -44.88 -23.90 49.87
N PHE A 19 -45.69 -22.85 49.64
CA PHE A 19 -45.30 -21.73 48.78
C PHE A 19 -44.19 -20.87 49.40
N ALA A 20 -44.21 -20.62 50.71
CA ALA A 20 -43.13 -19.92 51.41
C ALA A 20 -41.84 -20.75 51.48
N PHE A 21 -41.94 -22.08 51.58
CA PHE A 21 -40.78 -22.98 51.55
C PHE A 21 -40.17 -23.07 50.14
N VAL A 22 -40.98 -23.11 49.08
CA VAL A 22 -40.51 -23.06 47.68
C VAL A 22 -39.87 -21.70 47.34
N MET A 23 -40.35 -20.60 47.93
CA MET A 23 -39.72 -19.28 47.77
C MET A 23 -38.43 -19.08 48.59
N LEU A 24 -38.26 -19.83 49.69
CA LEU A 24 -37.02 -19.81 50.49
C LEU A 24 -35.97 -20.81 49.99
N THR A 25 -36.37 -21.84 49.24
CA THR A 25 -35.45 -22.77 48.55
C THR A 25 -35.13 -22.37 47.11
N SER A 26 -35.80 -21.35 46.56
CA SER A 26 -35.32 -20.65 45.35
C SER A 26 -34.17 -19.69 45.69
N GLY A 27 -33.13 -20.21 46.35
CA GLY A 27 -31.82 -19.58 46.31
C GLY A 27 -31.38 -19.53 44.85
N CYS A 28 -31.02 -18.33 44.37
CA CYS A 28 -30.48 -18.03 43.05
C CYS A 28 -29.78 -19.26 42.43
N GLY A 29 -30.35 -19.81 41.36
CA GLY A 29 -29.82 -21.03 40.72
C GLY A 29 -28.36 -20.86 40.31
N GLY A 30 -27.48 -21.71 40.85
CA GLY A 30 -26.04 -21.75 40.55
C GLY A 30 -25.16 -21.25 41.70
N SER A 31 -23.91 -21.72 41.77
CA SER A 31 -22.97 -21.23 42.78
C SER A 31 -22.65 -19.74 42.56
N GLN A 32 -22.68 -18.94 43.63
CA GLN A 32 -22.36 -17.50 43.58
C GLN A 32 -20.98 -17.23 42.94
N GLN A 33 -20.02 -18.13 43.20
CA GLN A 33 -18.68 -18.07 42.62
C GLN A 33 -18.70 -18.21 41.09
N SER A 34 -19.48 -19.15 40.53
CA SER A 34 -19.58 -19.33 39.07
C SER A 34 -20.23 -18.12 38.37
N GLN A 35 -21.26 -17.53 38.97
CA GLN A 35 -21.89 -16.31 38.48
C GLN A 35 -20.93 -15.12 38.48
N GLN A 36 -20.19 -14.95 39.58
CA GLN A 36 -19.20 -13.89 39.71
C GLN A 36 -18.07 -14.06 38.69
N GLN A 37 -17.59 -15.29 38.45
CA GLN A 37 -16.55 -15.56 37.46
C GLN A 37 -17.02 -15.23 36.03
N ALA A 38 -18.26 -15.62 35.66
CA ALA A 38 -18.82 -15.27 34.36
C ALA A 38 -18.92 -13.76 34.16
N SER A 39 -19.41 -13.03 35.17
CA SER A 39 -19.52 -11.57 35.14
C SER A 39 -18.14 -10.90 35.04
N GLN A 40 -17.14 -11.37 35.80
CA GLN A 40 -15.77 -10.83 35.74
C GLN A 40 -15.15 -11.02 34.36
N ASN A 41 -15.27 -12.22 33.78
CA ASN A 41 -14.74 -12.50 32.44
C ASN A 41 -15.44 -11.66 31.37
N LYS A 42 -16.76 -11.43 31.49
CA LYS A 42 -17.48 -10.52 30.60
C LYS A 42 -16.93 -9.09 30.71
N THR A 43 -16.81 -8.54 31.91
CA THR A 43 -16.27 -7.19 32.10
C THR A 43 -14.83 -7.05 31.57
N GLN A 44 -14.00 -8.08 31.72
CA GLN A 44 -12.66 -8.10 31.13
C GLN A 44 -12.69 -8.08 29.60
N LEU A 45 -13.58 -8.86 28.96
CA LEU A 45 -13.78 -8.84 27.52
C LEU A 45 -14.26 -7.47 27.03
N ASP A 46 -15.26 -6.88 27.70
CA ASP A 46 -15.81 -5.57 27.35
C ASP A 46 -14.72 -4.48 27.39
N ALA A 47 -13.92 -4.47 28.46
CA ALA A 47 -12.80 -3.53 28.61
C ALA A 47 -11.71 -3.77 27.54
N ALA A 48 -11.44 -5.02 27.19
CA ALA A 48 -10.49 -5.36 26.14
C ALA A 48 -10.99 -4.94 24.75
N LEU A 49 -12.28 -5.11 24.44
CA LEU A 49 -12.90 -4.65 23.20
C LEU A 49 -12.82 -3.12 23.07
N GLN A 50 -13.12 -2.40 24.16
CA GLN A 50 -12.97 -0.95 24.19
C GLN A 50 -11.51 -0.53 23.98
N ARG A 51 -10.56 -1.20 24.63
CA ARG A 51 -9.13 -0.96 24.42
C ARG A 51 -8.73 -1.21 22.96
N ALA A 52 -9.16 -2.33 22.37
CA ALA A 52 -8.87 -2.67 20.98
C ALA A 52 -9.29 -1.57 20.00
N ARG A 53 -10.49 -0.99 20.20
CA ARG A 53 -10.93 0.19 19.43
C ARG A 53 -10.05 1.41 19.67
N ASN A 54 -9.73 1.72 20.92
CA ASN A 54 -8.92 2.89 21.28
C ASN A 54 -7.47 2.84 20.75
N ILE A 55 -6.94 1.64 20.51
CA ILE A 55 -5.63 1.43 19.89
C ILE A 55 -5.70 1.33 18.35
N GLY A 56 -6.89 1.44 17.76
CA GLY A 56 -7.08 1.51 16.31
C GLY A 56 -7.39 0.19 15.61
N VAL A 57 -7.83 -0.85 16.31
CA VAL A 57 -8.32 -2.06 15.63
C VAL A 57 -9.65 -1.73 14.92
N PRO A 58 -9.77 -1.97 13.60
CA PRO A 58 -11.00 -1.69 12.86
C PRO A 58 -12.18 -2.51 13.39
N ASP A 59 -13.36 -1.89 13.45
CA ASP A 59 -14.58 -2.56 13.91
C ASP A 59 -14.93 -3.80 13.06
N SER A 60 -14.56 -3.81 11.77
CA SER A 60 -14.73 -4.96 10.87
C SER A 60 -13.98 -6.20 11.38
N SER A 61 -12.77 -6.04 11.91
CA SER A 61 -11.98 -7.12 12.51
C SER A 61 -12.54 -7.58 13.85
N LEU A 62 -13.27 -6.73 14.57
CA LEU A 62 -13.88 -7.04 15.88
C LEU A 62 -15.24 -7.73 15.77
N GLN A 63 -15.94 -7.62 14.63
CA GLN A 63 -17.29 -8.18 14.43
C GLN A 63 -17.45 -9.65 14.83
N PRO A 64 -16.52 -10.57 14.50
CA PRO A 64 -16.67 -11.98 14.90
C PRO A 64 -16.76 -12.16 16.42
N VAL A 65 -15.95 -11.41 17.18
CA VAL A 65 -15.95 -11.46 18.66
C VAL A 65 -17.23 -10.85 19.21
N ILE A 66 -17.64 -9.68 18.70
CA ILE A 66 -18.87 -9.00 19.12
C ILE A 66 -20.10 -9.87 18.89
N LYS A 67 -20.18 -10.55 17.74
CA LYS A 67 -21.29 -11.45 17.42
C LYS A 67 -21.34 -12.66 18.35
N GLN A 68 -20.20 -13.26 18.67
CA GLN A 68 -20.14 -14.39 19.60
C GLN A 68 -20.42 -13.97 21.04
N GLU A 69 -19.99 -12.78 21.46
CA GLU A 69 -20.33 -12.21 22.78
C GLU A 69 -21.85 -12.04 22.90
N TYR A 70 -22.48 -11.45 21.88
CA TYR A 70 -23.93 -11.28 21.84
C TYR A 70 -24.65 -12.63 21.96
N GLN A 71 -24.21 -13.65 21.22
CA GLN A 71 -24.75 -15.01 21.31
C GLN A 71 -24.64 -15.59 22.72
N LEU A 72 -23.49 -15.47 23.38
CA LEU A 72 -23.30 -15.94 24.76
C LEU A 72 -24.24 -15.23 25.74
N SER A 73 -24.36 -13.91 25.63
CA SER A 73 -25.19 -13.08 26.51
C SER A 73 -26.70 -13.22 26.28
N SER A 74 -27.11 -13.67 25.09
CA SER A 74 -28.53 -13.83 24.71
C SER A 74 -29.21 -15.08 25.27
N THR A 75 -28.44 -15.96 25.93
CA THR A 75 -28.96 -17.17 26.57
C THR A 75 -29.37 -16.88 28.01
N SER A 76 -30.15 -17.76 28.64
CA SER A 76 -30.52 -17.64 30.05
C SER A 76 -30.17 -18.90 30.83
N ALA A 77 -29.86 -18.75 32.12
CA ALA A 77 -29.59 -19.88 33.00
C ALA A 77 -30.84 -20.77 33.11
N PRO A 78 -30.69 -22.11 33.11
CA PRO A 78 -31.81 -23.02 33.28
C PRO A 78 -32.42 -22.89 34.68
N SER A 79 -33.74 -22.97 34.77
CA SER A 79 -34.46 -22.97 36.05
C SER A 79 -34.14 -24.22 36.86
N THR A 80 -33.67 -24.05 38.10
CA THR A 80 -33.30 -25.15 39.00
C THR A 80 -34.11 -25.10 40.30
N LEU A 81 -34.75 -26.21 40.70
CA LEU A 81 -35.55 -26.29 41.94
C LEU A 81 -34.87 -27.09 43.06
N PHE A 82 -34.04 -28.09 42.72
CA PHE A 82 -33.45 -29.03 43.69
C PHE A 82 -31.95 -29.28 43.47
N ASP A 83 -31.45 -28.99 42.27
CA ASP A 83 -30.04 -29.15 41.90
C ASP A 83 -29.55 -27.92 41.16
N ALA A 84 -28.58 -27.20 41.74
CA ALA A 84 -27.97 -26.00 41.17
C ALA A 84 -26.89 -26.32 40.11
N SER A 85 -26.57 -27.59 39.87
CA SER A 85 -25.51 -28.01 38.93
C SER A 85 -25.76 -27.56 37.49
N PRO A 86 -26.99 -27.58 36.93
CA PRO A 86 -27.26 -27.07 35.58
C PRO A 86 -26.98 -25.56 35.45
N ALA A 87 -27.40 -24.77 36.44
CA ALA A 87 -27.14 -23.34 36.46
C ALA A 87 -25.65 -23.04 36.69
N THR A 88 -24.98 -23.79 37.57
CA THR A 88 -23.53 -23.67 37.78
C THR A 88 -22.75 -23.97 36.51
N THR A 89 -23.11 -25.06 35.80
CA THR A 89 -22.48 -25.45 34.53
C THR A 89 -22.70 -24.39 33.46
N TYR A 90 -23.90 -23.82 33.41
CA TYR A 90 -24.21 -22.70 32.51
C TYR A 90 -23.26 -21.51 32.74
N TYR A 91 -23.09 -21.05 33.99
CA TYR A 91 -22.20 -19.92 34.29
C TYR A 91 -20.73 -20.24 34.04
N LEU A 92 -20.28 -21.47 34.34
CA LEU A 92 -18.91 -21.90 34.01
C LEU A 92 -18.68 -21.93 32.49
N ASN A 93 -19.67 -22.36 31.70
CA ASN A 93 -19.59 -22.34 30.23
C ASN A 93 -19.57 -20.91 29.69
N GLN A 94 -20.38 -20.00 30.25
CA GLN A 94 -20.29 -18.58 29.89
C GLN A 94 -18.93 -17.99 30.23
N ALA A 95 -18.40 -18.25 31.44
CA ALA A 95 -17.09 -17.79 31.85
C ALA A 95 -15.99 -18.28 30.88
N LYS A 96 -16.04 -19.55 30.48
CA LYS A 96 -15.13 -20.14 29.49
C LYS A 96 -15.30 -19.48 28.12
N GLY A 97 -16.53 -19.24 27.68
CA GLY A 97 -16.83 -18.55 26.42
C GLY A 97 -16.25 -17.14 26.37
N TYR A 98 -16.51 -16.32 27.40
CA TYR A 98 -15.95 -14.97 27.49
C TYR A 98 -14.41 -14.98 27.54
N HIS A 99 -13.81 -15.93 28.25
CA HIS A 99 -12.35 -16.07 28.28
C HIS A 99 -11.77 -16.47 26.91
N GLN A 100 -12.42 -17.39 26.18
CA GLN A 100 -12.02 -17.75 24.82
C GLN A 100 -12.11 -16.57 23.87
N LEU A 101 -13.18 -15.77 23.96
CA LEU A 101 -13.32 -14.54 23.19
C LEU A 101 -12.22 -13.51 23.50
N LEU A 102 -11.81 -13.41 24.77
CA LEU A 102 -10.70 -12.54 25.17
C LEU A 102 -9.38 -12.97 24.50
N VAL A 103 -9.09 -14.27 24.45
CA VAL A 103 -7.90 -14.80 23.75
C VAL A 103 -7.98 -14.57 22.24
N GLN A 104 -9.14 -14.79 21.62
CA GLN A 104 -9.35 -14.50 20.20
C GLN A 104 -9.13 -13.01 19.89
N LEU A 105 -9.64 -12.13 20.75
CA LEU A 105 -9.46 -10.69 20.62
C LEU A 105 -7.98 -10.29 20.71
N GLN A 106 -7.20 -10.88 21.62
CA GLN A 106 -5.75 -10.66 21.69
C GLN A 106 -5.04 -11.10 20.40
N GLY A 107 -5.46 -12.22 19.82
CA GLY A 107 -4.98 -12.67 18.51
C GLY A 107 -5.29 -11.68 17.38
N ILE A 108 -6.52 -11.15 17.34
CA ILE A 108 -6.92 -10.12 16.37
C ILE A 108 -6.07 -8.85 16.54
N VAL A 109 -5.90 -8.36 17.77
CA VAL A 109 -5.06 -7.19 18.06
C VAL A 109 -3.64 -7.42 17.56
N THR A 110 -3.04 -8.58 17.87
CA THR A 110 -1.68 -8.92 17.44
C THR A 110 -1.56 -8.95 15.92
N LYS A 111 -2.50 -9.61 15.23
CA LYS A 111 -2.52 -9.68 13.77
C LYS A 111 -2.65 -8.31 13.13
N VAL A 112 -3.63 -7.52 13.55
CA VAL A 112 -3.88 -6.18 12.98
C VAL A 112 -2.69 -5.25 13.24
N THR A 113 -2.06 -5.35 14.42
CA THR A 113 -0.83 -4.58 14.71
C THR A 113 0.31 -4.98 13.79
N GLY A 114 0.51 -6.28 13.55
CA GLY A 114 1.50 -6.78 12.59
C GLY A 114 1.22 -6.30 11.16
N ASP A 115 -0.01 -6.49 10.68
CA ASP A 115 -0.43 -6.09 9.33
C ASP A 115 -0.22 -4.59 9.08
N THR A 116 -0.64 -3.75 10.04
CA THR A 116 -0.50 -2.29 9.93
C THR A 116 0.96 -1.83 10.05
N SER A 117 1.77 -2.49 10.89
CA SER A 117 3.21 -2.24 10.96
C SER A 117 3.90 -2.55 9.63
N THR A 118 3.58 -3.67 9.00
CA THR A 118 4.14 -4.03 7.68
C THR A 118 3.74 -3.01 6.62
N LEU A 119 2.45 -2.62 6.58
CA LEU A 119 1.97 -1.60 5.65
C LEU A 119 2.71 -0.27 5.80
N ALA A 120 2.86 0.22 7.04
CA ALA A 120 3.59 1.46 7.30
C ALA A 120 5.06 1.41 6.86
N GLN A 121 5.72 0.25 6.96
CA GLN A 121 7.09 0.07 6.46
C GLN A 121 7.15 0.14 4.93
N ILE A 122 6.20 -0.50 4.24
CA ILE A 122 6.08 -0.47 2.77
C ILE A 122 5.85 0.97 2.30
N ASP A 123 4.88 1.69 2.88
CA ASP A 123 4.58 3.06 2.48
C ASP A 123 5.77 4.01 2.75
N MET A 124 6.54 3.78 3.81
CA MET A 124 7.77 4.55 4.09
C MET A 124 8.88 4.27 3.08
N GLN A 125 9.03 3.03 2.62
CA GLN A 125 9.96 2.68 1.54
C GLN A 125 9.55 3.36 0.23
N GLN A 126 8.25 3.34 -0.09
CA GLN A 126 7.71 4.04 -1.24
C GLN A 126 7.99 5.55 -1.16
N PHE A 127 7.76 6.17 0.01
CA PHE A 127 8.05 7.59 0.22
C PHE A 127 9.54 7.89 0.01
N GLN A 128 10.43 7.05 0.54
CA GLN A 128 11.87 7.17 0.30
C GLN A 128 12.19 7.14 -1.21
N GLY A 129 11.63 6.19 -1.94
CA GLY A 129 11.81 6.05 -3.38
C GLY A 129 11.30 7.27 -4.16
N SER A 130 10.09 7.75 -3.86
CA SER A 130 9.53 8.96 -4.47
C SER A 130 10.39 10.20 -4.17
N LEU A 131 10.92 10.31 -2.96
CA LEU A 131 11.78 11.43 -2.56
C LEU A 131 13.10 11.43 -3.34
N ALA A 132 13.73 10.26 -3.46
CA ALA A 132 14.97 10.10 -4.24
C ALA A 132 14.77 10.43 -5.73
N ARG A 133 13.61 10.06 -6.32
CA ARG A 133 13.27 10.44 -7.70
C ARG A 133 13.12 11.96 -7.82
N ALA A 134 12.36 12.58 -6.92
CA ALA A 134 12.12 14.02 -6.97
C ALA A 134 13.39 14.85 -6.76
N GLN A 135 14.32 14.39 -5.91
CA GLN A 135 15.65 15.02 -5.73
C GLN A 135 16.43 15.16 -7.05
N LYS A 136 16.32 14.18 -7.96
CA LYS A 136 17.00 14.22 -9.27
C LYS A 136 16.43 15.28 -10.20
N LEU A 137 15.20 15.73 -9.98
CA LEU A 137 14.57 16.75 -10.81
C LEU A 137 15.09 18.16 -10.52
N GLN A 138 15.73 18.37 -9.37
CA GLN A 138 16.26 19.67 -8.92
C GLN A 138 15.20 20.79 -8.90
N VAL A 139 13.92 20.43 -8.70
CA VAL A 139 12.77 21.33 -8.57
C VAL A 139 11.86 20.87 -7.44
N GLY A 140 10.97 21.76 -7.00
CA GLY A 140 10.04 21.50 -5.91
C GLY A 140 10.63 21.74 -4.52
N ASN A 141 9.75 21.79 -3.52
CA ASN A 141 10.14 21.97 -2.12
C ASN A 141 10.63 20.65 -1.48
N ILE A 142 11.70 20.09 -2.03
CA ILE A 142 12.24 18.78 -1.60
C ILE A 142 12.65 18.77 -0.12
N SER A 143 13.07 19.92 0.43
CA SER A 143 13.39 20.06 1.84
C SER A 143 12.21 19.80 2.77
N ALA A 144 11.00 20.22 2.38
CA ALA A 144 9.80 19.97 3.16
C ALA A 144 9.50 18.46 3.22
N PHE A 145 9.54 17.77 2.07
CA PHE A 145 9.35 16.32 2.01
C PHE A 145 10.45 15.53 2.74
N THR A 146 11.70 16.00 2.69
CA THR A 146 12.79 15.38 3.46
C THR A 146 12.54 15.51 4.97
N THR A 147 11.98 16.64 5.40
CA THR A 147 11.63 16.85 6.81
C THR A 147 10.46 15.96 7.24
N GLU A 148 9.42 15.87 6.40
CA GLU A 148 8.26 14.99 6.62
C GLU A 148 8.70 13.52 6.71
N TYR A 149 9.52 13.05 5.76
CA TYR A 149 10.08 11.70 5.78
C TYR A 149 10.83 11.39 7.10
N ASN A 150 11.68 12.30 7.56
CA ASN A 150 12.41 12.11 8.81
C ASN A 150 11.48 12.08 10.04
N ASN A 151 10.40 12.87 10.03
CA ASN A 151 9.40 12.85 11.09
C ASN A 151 8.63 11.53 11.10
N ASP A 152 8.19 11.05 9.94
CA ASP A 152 7.45 9.80 9.81
C ASP A 152 8.31 8.60 10.18
N GLN A 153 9.60 8.63 9.84
CA GLN A 153 10.56 7.62 10.28
C GLN A 153 10.71 7.55 11.80
N ASN A 154 10.71 8.72 12.47
CA ASN A 154 10.73 8.79 13.93
C ASN A 154 9.41 8.27 14.52
N LEU A 155 8.27 8.66 13.96
CA LEU A 155 6.95 8.18 14.38
C LEU A 155 6.86 6.66 14.25
N LEU A 156 7.31 6.09 13.13
CA LEU A 156 7.37 4.65 12.89
C LEU A 156 8.20 3.94 13.95
N SER A 157 9.37 4.47 14.30
CA SER A 157 10.24 3.89 15.33
C SER A 157 9.62 3.88 16.73
N SER A 158 8.68 4.80 16.99
CA SER A 158 7.99 4.93 18.27
C SER A 158 6.59 4.30 18.29
N ALA A 159 6.12 3.77 17.15
CA ALA A 159 4.78 3.24 17.00
C ALA A 159 4.61 1.91 17.74
N HIS A 160 3.46 1.72 18.38
CA HIS A 160 3.15 0.51 19.14
C HIS A 160 1.77 -0.05 18.86
N TYR A 161 0.86 0.77 18.36
CA TYR A 161 -0.53 0.40 18.14
C TYR A 161 -0.94 0.55 16.67
N PRO A 162 -1.97 -0.20 16.21
CA PRO A 162 -2.46 -0.11 14.84
C PRO A 162 -2.69 1.32 14.36
N LYS A 163 -3.31 2.19 15.18
CA LYS A 163 -3.55 3.59 14.81
C LYS A 163 -2.27 4.39 14.55
N ASP A 164 -1.17 4.07 15.24
CA ASP A 164 0.09 4.79 15.12
C ASP A 164 0.72 4.44 13.76
N TYR A 165 0.74 3.15 13.43
CA TYR A 165 1.20 2.67 12.12
C TYR A 165 0.31 3.17 10.97
N ILE A 166 -1.01 3.18 11.15
CA ILE A 166 -1.95 3.72 10.15
C ILE A 166 -1.70 5.21 9.91
N ALA A 167 -1.39 6.00 10.95
CA ALA A 167 -1.08 7.41 10.78
C ALA A 167 0.17 7.60 9.91
N VAL A 168 1.27 6.90 10.23
CA VAL A 168 2.51 6.91 9.44
C VAL A 168 2.26 6.50 7.98
N SER A 169 1.53 5.38 7.78
CA SER A 169 1.17 4.88 6.45
C SER A 169 0.41 5.93 5.62
N ASN A 170 -0.57 6.60 6.22
CA ASN A 170 -1.33 7.64 5.52
C ASN A 170 -0.46 8.86 5.15
N ASP A 171 0.40 9.31 6.05
CA ASP A 171 1.28 10.46 5.82
C ASP A 171 2.31 10.14 4.73
N ALA A 172 2.96 8.98 4.81
CA ALA A 172 3.91 8.50 3.82
C ALA A 172 3.27 8.31 2.43
N SER A 173 2.08 7.69 2.36
CA SER A 173 1.35 7.51 1.10
C SER A 173 0.94 8.86 0.48
N LYS A 174 0.49 9.82 1.31
CA LYS A 174 0.13 11.17 0.85
C LYS A 174 1.34 11.91 0.31
N ALA A 175 2.48 11.86 1.01
CA ALA A 175 3.71 12.52 0.58
C ALA A 175 4.27 11.88 -0.71
N SER A 176 4.23 10.54 -0.82
CA SER A 176 4.59 9.81 -2.04
C SER A 176 3.79 10.28 -3.24
N ARG A 177 2.46 10.38 -3.10
CA ARG A 177 1.57 10.89 -4.16
C ARG A 177 1.88 12.32 -4.54
N ALA A 178 2.20 13.18 -3.56
CA ALA A 178 2.57 14.56 -3.83
C ALA A 178 3.86 14.66 -4.65
N LEU A 179 4.87 13.82 -4.35
CA LEU A 179 6.13 13.76 -5.09
C LEU A 179 5.98 13.17 -6.51
N ASP A 180 5.09 12.20 -6.68
CA ASP A 180 4.76 11.69 -8.02
C ASP A 180 4.04 12.77 -8.85
N LEU A 181 3.12 13.53 -8.24
CA LEU A 181 2.46 14.67 -8.88
C LEU A 181 3.45 15.79 -9.20
N LEU A 182 4.40 16.10 -8.32
CA LEU A 182 5.50 17.03 -8.60
C LEU A 182 6.23 16.64 -9.90
N SER A 183 6.54 15.36 -10.05
CA SER A 183 7.24 14.83 -11.23
C SER A 183 6.43 15.06 -12.51
N SER A 184 5.12 14.75 -12.47
CA SER A 184 4.20 14.97 -13.58
C SER A 184 4.01 16.46 -13.92
N THR A 185 3.76 17.30 -12.90
CA THR A 185 3.59 18.75 -13.08
C THR A 185 4.86 19.40 -13.64
N ASN A 186 6.05 18.96 -13.20
CA ASN A 186 7.30 19.43 -13.79
C ASN A 186 7.41 19.06 -15.29
N ALA A 187 6.98 17.86 -15.69
CA ALA A 187 6.98 17.47 -17.10
C ALA A 187 6.06 18.37 -17.95
N HIS A 188 4.88 18.73 -17.43
CA HIS A 188 3.97 19.68 -18.09
C HIS A 188 4.62 21.07 -18.20
N LEU A 189 5.31 21.53 -17.16
CA LEU A 189 6.00 22.81 -17.13
C LEU A 189 7.18 22.85 -18.12
N VAL A 190 7.93 21.75 -18.25
CA VAL A 190 9.00 21.59 -19.25
C VAL A 190 8.41 21.62 -20.67
N LEU A 191 7.28 20.94 -20.90
CA LEU A 191 6.59 21.00 -22.20
C LEU A 191 6.18 22.43 -22.53
N PHE A 192 5.59 23.16 -21.58
CA PHE A 192 5.20 24.56 -21.77
C PHE A 192 6.41 25.45 -22.11
N LYS A 193 7.53 25.29 -21.40
CA LYS A 193 8.79 25.98 -21.69
C LYS A 193 9.29 25.73 -23.12
N ASN A 194 9.26 24.47 -23.55
CA ASN A 194 9.71 24.07 -24.88
C ASN A 194 8.84 24.72 -25.96
N THR A 195 7.52 24.74 -25.77
CA THR A 195 6.58 25.40 -26.69
C THR A 195 6.82 26.92 -26.75
N ILE A 196 7.03 27.58 -25.61
CA ILE A 196 7.46 28.98 -25.56
C ILE A 196 8.73 29.21 -26.40
N GLY A 197 9.72 28.31 -26.29
CA GLY A 197 10.95 28.36 -27.07
C GLY A 197 10.71 28.26 -28.58
N GLN A 198 9.84 27.34 -29.00
CA GLN A 198 9.46 27.16 -30.41
C GLN A 198 8.72 28.38 -30.97
N MET A 199 7.76 28.94 -30.22
CA MET A 199 7.02 30.14 -30.60
C MET A 199 7.96 31.35 -30.75
N LYS A 200 8.91 31.52 -29.83
CA LYS A 200 9.94 32.56 -29.91
C LYS A 200 10.79 32.43 -31.17
N ALA A 201 11.13 31.20 -31.57
CA ALA A 201 11.95 30.93 -32.75
C ALA A 201 11.25 31.33 -34.06
N VAL A 202 9.92 31.34 -34.10
CA VAL A 202 9.12 31.82 -35.25
C VAL A 202 8.60 33.26 -35.06
N HIS A 203 9.25 34.04 -34.19
CA HIS A 203 8.98 35.46 -33.94
C HIS A 203 7.59 35.78 -33.36
N ILE A 204 6.98 34.84 -32.64
CA ILE A 204 5.75 35.09 -31.88
C ILE A 204 6.11 35.72 -30.54
N ASP A 205 5.35 36.74 -30.11
CA ASP A 205 5.56 37.37 -28.81
C ASP A 205 5.17 36.39 -27.69
N VAL A 206 6.15 36.07 -26.85
CA VAL A 206 6.04 35.11 -25.75
C VAL A 206 6.18 35.75 -24.37
N THR A 207 6.18 37.08 -24.28
CA THR A 207 6.47 37.80 -23.03
C THR A 207 5.55 37.39 -21.89
N ALA A 208 4.23 37.31 -22.16
CA ALA A 208 3.25 36.88 -21.17
C ALA A 208 3.43 35.41 -20.75
N MET A 209 3.73 34.53 -21.71
CA MET A 209 3.91 33.10 -21.43
C MET A 209 5.19 32.83 -20.63
N GLN A 210 6.26 33.59 -20.87
CA GLN A 210 7.49 33.50 -20.07
C GLN A 210 7.26 33.93 -18.62
N ALA A 211 6.46 34.97 -18.39
CA ALA A 211 6.07 35.39 -17.05
C ALA A 211 5.21 34.32 -16.34
N GLN A 212 4.27 33.71 -17.06
CA GLN A 212 3.46 32.59 -16.56
C GLN A 212 4.31 31.38 -16.19
N TYR A 213 5.21 30.94 -17.08
CA TYR A 213 6.15 29.85 -16.80
C TYR A 213 6.97 30.11 -15.54
N GLN A 214 7.47 31.32 -15.33
CA GLN A 214 8.25 31.64 -14.13
C GLN A 214 7.38 31.60 -12.87
N SER A 215 6.17 32.15 -12.92
CA SER A 215 5.22 32.10 -11.80
C SER A 215 4.86 30.65 -11.43
N ASP A 216 4.66 29.79 -12.43
CA ASP A 216 4.30 28.40 -12.23
C ASP A 216 5.49 27.59 -11.69
N LEU A 217 6.72 27.89 -12.13
CA LEU A 217 7.94 27.33 -11.58
C LEU A 217 8.13 27.72 -10.11
N ASP A 218 7.91 28.98 -9.77
CA ASP A 218 7.99 29.47 -8.39
C ASP A 218 6.93 28.79 -7.52
N THR A 219 5.71 28.60 -8.05
CA THR A 219 4.64 27.86 -7.37
C THR A 219 5.03 26.40 -7.15
N LEU A 220 5.50 25.70 -8.19
CA LEU A 220 5.98 24.32 -8.12
C LEU A 220 7.06 24.16 -7.03
N ASN A 221 7.95 25.13 -6.89
CA ASN A 221 9.04 25.14 -5.91
C ASN A 221 8.58 25.42 -4.46
N SER A 222 7.31 25.74 -4.24
CA SER A 222 6.78 26.11 -2.91
C SER A 222 5.76 25.12 -2.35
N ILE A 223 4.93 24.53 -3.21
CA ILE A 223 3.81 23.67 -2.82
C ILE A 223 4.27 22.28 -2.38
N THR A 224 3.46 21.64 -1.54
CA THR A 224 3.78 20.32 -0.96
C THR A 224 2.60 19.34 -0.92
N THR A 225 1.40 19.74 -1.33
CA THR A 225 0.21 18.89 -1.23
C THR A 225 -0.26 18.35 -2.58
N PRO A 226 -0.85 17.14 -2.62
CA PRO A 226 -1.40 16.58 -3.86
C PRO A 226 -2.42 17.50 -4.55
N ALA A 227 -3.26 18.19 -3.76
CA ALA A 227 -4.28 19.10 -4.29
C ALA A 227 -3.64 20.31 -4.98
N ASP A 228 -2.59 20.88 -4.38
CA ASP A 228 -1.88 22.03 -4.95
C ASP A 228 -1.18 21.65 -6.26
N PHE A 229 -0.52 20.48 -6.33
CA PHE A 229 0.08 20.01 -7.58
C PHE A 229 -0.98 19.77 -8.67
N SER A 230 -2.11 19.17 -8.31
CA SER A 230 -3.22 18.95 -9.26
C SER A 230 -3.77 20.27 -9.80
N ASN A 231 -3.91 21.28 -8.94
CA ASN A 231 -4.35 22.61 -9.32
C ASN A 231 -3.33 23.32 -10.23
N LEU A 232 -2.04 23.25 -9.89
CA LEU A 232 -0.97 23.84 -10.71
C LEU A 232 -0.88 23.16 -12.08
N SER A 233 -0.96 21.84 -12.13
CA SER A 233 -0.96 21.08 -13.38
C SER A 233 -2.12 21.52 -14.29
N SER A 234 -3.32 21.65 -13.72
CA SER A 234 -4.51 22.11 -14.47
C SER A 234 -4.34 23.56 -14.98
N LEU A 235 -3.68 24.42 -14.20
CA LEU A 235 -3.38 25.80 -14.60
C LEU A 235 -2.36 25.83 -15.75
N ILE A 236 -1.26 25.07 -15.66
CA ILE A 236 -0.25 24.96 -16.72
C ILE A 236 -0.90 24.45 -18.01
N ASP A 237 -1.77 23.43 -17.92
CA ASP A 237 -2.49 22.91 -19.07
C ASP A 237 -3.36 23.99 -19.71
N ALA A 238 -4.12 24.76 -18.92
CA ALA A 238 -4.93 25.85 -19.45
C ALA A 238 -4.07 26.94 -20.14
N GLN A 239 -2.93 27.32 -19.56
CA GLN A 239 -2.00 28.28 -20.15
C GLN A 239 -1.38 27.75 -21.45
N TYR A 240 -0.99 26.48 -21.47
CA TYR A 240 -0.49 25.79 -22.66
C TYR A 240 -1.52 25.84 -23.79
N GLN A 241 -2.78 25.55 -23.49
CA GLN A 241 -3.86 25.59 -24.47
C GLN A 241 -4.07 27.01 -25.02
N MET A 242 -4.02 28.04 -24.17
CA MET A 242 -4.06 29.45 -24.61
C MET A 242 -2.86 29.85 -25.50
N ALA A 243 -1.66 29.37 -25.17
CA ALA A 243 -0.46 29.63 -25.97
C ALA A 243 -0.61 29.04 -27.38
N VAL A 244 -1.06 27.79 -27.44
CA VAL A 244 -1.27 27.04 -28.69
C VAL A 244 -2.38 27.68 -29.55
N VAL A 245 -3.42 28.26 -28.95
CA VAL A 245 -4.46 29.04 -29.65
C VAL A 245 -3.90 30.24 -30.40
N ASN A 246 -2.91 30.92 -29.83
CA ASN A 246 -2.31 32.12 -30.42
C ASN A 246 -1.28 31.81 -31.54
N SER A 247 -0.99 30.53 -31.82
CA SER A 247 -0.02 30.09 -32.84
C SER A 247 -0.63 29.10 -33.84
N LEU A 248 -1.52 29.59 -34.71
CA LEU A 248 -2.20 28.80 -35.75
C LEU A 248 -1.27 27.96 -36.66
N GLN A 249 0.01 28.31 -36.78
CA GLN A 249 0.97 27.61 -37.65
C GLN A 249 1.70 26.43 -36.99
N THR A 250 1.64 26.26 -35.66
CA THR A 250 2.37 25.19 -34.94
C THR A 250 1.50 24.02 -34.48
N LEU A 251 0.17 24.16 -34.58
CA LEU A 251 -0.83 23.17 -34.14
C LEU A 251 -0.60 21.73 -34.66
N PRO A 252 -0.33 21.50 -35.97
CA PRO A 252 -0.15 20.14 -36.49
C PRO A 252 1.09 19.43 -35.92
N TYR A 253 2.13 20.17 -35.56
CA TYR A 253 3.36 19.59 -35.01
C TYR A 253 3.16 19.05 -33.59
N VAL A 254 2.45 19.81 -32.75
CA VAL A 254 2.12 19.40 -31.37
C VAL A 254 1.26 18.14 -31.36
N GLY A 255 0.20 18.10 -32.18
CA GLY A 255 -0.68 16.95 -32.27
C GLY A 255 0.06 15.68 -32.73
N ASN A 256 0.91 15.81 -33.75
CA ASN A 256 1.71 14.69 -34.24
C ASN A 256 2.75 14.20 -33.21
N ALA A 257 3.35 15.09 -32.43
CA ALA A 257 4.27 14.70 -31.36
C ALA A 257 3.56 13.89 -30.26
N LYS A 258 2.36 14.31 -29.83
CA LYS A 258 1.56 13.59 -28.85
C LYS A 258 1.08 12.23 -29.36
N LEU A 259 0.64 12.14 -30.62
CA LEU A 259 0.30 10.86 -31.24
C LEU A 259 1.50 9.91 -31.29
N LYS A 260 2.69 10.42 -31.63
CA LYS A 260 3.90 9.59 -31.63
C LYS A 260 4.21 9.04 -30.23
N GLU A 261 4.10 9.87 -29.20
CA GLU A 261 4.26 9.42 -27.81
C GLU A 261 3.25 8.33 -27.44
N PHE A 262 1.97 8.53 -27.77
CA PHE A 262 0.92 7.54 -27.53
C PHE A 262 1.26 6.20 -28.19
N GLN A 263 1.68 6.21 -29.47
CA GLN A 263 2.06 4.98 -30.17
C GLN A 263 3.27 4.29 -29.52
N ASN A 264 4.29 5.04 -29.09
CA ASN A 264 5.46 4.47 -28.41
C ASN A 264 5.04 3.75 -27.11
N GLN A 265 4.14 4.33 -26.33
CA GLN A 265 3.62 3.70 -25.12
C GLN A 265 2.80 2.44 -25.43
N ILE A 266 2.02 2.44 -26.52
CA ILE A 266 1.28 1.25 -26.95
C ILE A 266 2.26 0.11 -27.31
N ASP A 267 3.35 0.43 -28.00
CA ASP A 267 4.37 -0.55 -28.39
C ASP A 267 5.10 -1.13 -27.16
N LEU A 268 5.29 -0.34 -26.11
CA LEU A 268 5.82 -0.81 -24.82
C LEU A 268 4.85 -1.78 -24.13
N LEU A 269 3.55 -1.45 -24.03
CA LEU A 269 2.55 -2.39 -23.48
C LEU A 269 2.53 -3.73 -24.20
N LYS A 270 2.70 -3.69 -25.53
CA LYS A 270 2.78 -4.90 -26.34
C LYS A 270 4.02 -5.73 -25.99
N THR A 271 5.15 -5.07 -25.78
CA THR A 271 6.40 -5.71 -25.33
C THR A 271 6.21 -6.40 -23.99
N TYR A 272 5.47 -5.78 -23.08
CA TYR A 272 5.13 -6.34 -21.77
C TYR A 272 4.06 -7.44 -21.81
N GLY A 273 3.53 -7.77 -22.99
CA GLY A 273 2.54 -8.83 -23.17
C GLY A 273 1.09 -8.44 -22.83
N LEU A 274 0.79 -7.14 -22.68
CA LEU A 274 -0.57 -6.66 -22.41
C LEU A 274 -1.41 -6.57 -23.69
N ASN A 275 -2.73 -6.66 -23.50
CA ASN A 275 -3.68 -6.49 -24.59
C ASN A 275 -3.85 -5.00 -24.96
N ILE A 276 -3.22 -4.61 -26.06
CA ILE A 276 -3.23 -3.22 -26.55
C ILE A 276 -4.49 -2.82 -27.31
N SER A 277 -5.46 -3.73 -27.53
CA SER A 277 -6.56 -3.50 -28.48
C SER A 277 -7.40 -2.27 -28.14
N ALA A 278 -7.62 -2.00 -26.85
CA ALA A 278 -8.36 -0.83 -26.40
C ALA A 278 -7.59 0.46 -26.70
N TYR A 279 -6.30 0.53 -26.36
CA TYR A 279 -5.45 1.70 -26.59
C TYR A 279 -5.19 1.96 -28.07
N GLN A 280 -5.01 0.91 -28.88
CA GLN A 280 -4.87 1.06 -30.33
C GLN A 280 -6.14 1.64 -30.95
N LYS A 281 -7.33 1.31 -30.42
CA LYS A 281 -8.60 1.90 -30.86
C LYS A 281 -8.69 3.39 -30.49
N LEU A 282 -8.26 3.77 -29.28
CA LEU A 282 -8.20 5.16 -28.82
C LEU A 282 -7.23 5.98 -29.69
N TYR A 283 -6.00 5.48 -29.88
CA TYR A 283 -5.01 6.08 -30.77
C TYR A 283 -5.56 6.30 -32.19
N ASN A 284 -6.22 5.30 -32.77
CA ASN A 284 -6.78 5.42 -34.12
C ASN A 284 -7.88 6.49 -34.19
N ALA A 285 -8.74 6.57 -33.16
CA ALA A 285 -9.78 7.59 -33.05
C ALA A 285 -9.16 8.99 -32.92
N ASP A 286 -8.13 9.15 -32.11
CA ASP A 286 -7.43 10.42 -31.93
C ASP A 286 -6.66 10.86 -33.16
N ALA A 287 -5.97 9.94 -33.83
CA ALA A 287 -5.28 10.20 -35.09
C ALA A 287 -6.26 10.61 -36.20
N GLN A 288 -7.49 10.09 -36.18
CA GLN A 288 -8.54 10.53 -37.10
C GLN A 288 -9.08 11.91 -36.71
N ALA A 289 -9.37 12.15 -35.44
CA ALA A 289 -9.86 13.43 -34.94
C ALA A 289 -8.83 14.55 -35.18
N MET A 290 -7.54 14.26 -35.01
CA MET A 290 -6.43 15.20 -35.24
C MET A 290 -6.34 15.59 -36.73
N ARG A 291 -6.55 14.64 -37.65
CA ARG A 291 -6.61 14.92 -39.10
C ARG A 291 -7.86 15.72 -39.49
N GLY A 292 -8.96 15.55 -38.76
CA GLY A 292 -10.22 16.25 -38.98
C GLY A 292 -10.31 17.61 -38.29
N ALA A 293 -9.37 17.95 -37.42
CA ALA A 293 -9.34 19.22 -36.71
C ALA A 293 -9.06 20.36 -37.69
N THR A 294 -9.99 21.30 -37.81
CA THR A 294 -9.89 22.44 -38.74
C THR A 294 -9.88 23.78 -38.02
N THR A 295 -10.36 23.80 -36.78
CA THR A 295 -10.30 24.96 -35.90
C THR A 295 -9.31 24.72 -34.78
N ILE A 296 -8.85 25.81 -34.17
CA ILE A 296 -8.01 25.76 -32.97
C ILE A 296 -8.68 24.94 -31.87
N ASN A 297 -9.97 25.16 -31.64
CA ASN A 297 -10.72 24.47 -30.59
C ASN A 297 -10.79 22.95 -30.83
N ASP A 298 -10.89 22.53 -32.10
CA ASP A 298 -10.83 21.11 -32.45
C ASP A 298 -9.46 20.52 -32.10
N TYR A 299 -8.36 21.19 -32.48
CA TYR A 299 -7.00 20.72 -32.17
C TYR A 299 -6.76 20.60 -30.67
N LEU A 300 -7.18 21.61 -29.89
CA LEU A 300 -7.08 21.59 -28.44
C LEU A 300 -7.87 20.44 -27.82
N THR A 301 -9.12 20.27 -28.24
CA THR A 301 -9.99 19.19 -27.76
C THR A 301 -9.38 17.82 -28.03
N VAL A 302 -8.83 17.62 -29.22
CA VAL A 302 -8.18 16.34 -29.57
C VAL A 302 -6.86 16.17 -28.82
N ALA A 303 -6.06 17.23 -28.65
CA ALA A 303 -4.80 17.14 -27.90
C ALA A 303 -5.04 16.77 -26.43
N GLN A 304 -6.03 17.39 -25.77
CA GLN A 304 -6.44 17.04 -24.41
C GLN A 304 -6.95 15.60 -24.32
N LYS A 305 -7.68 15.15 -25.34
CA LYS A 305 -8.14 13.77 -25.41
C LYS A 305 -6.97 12.78 -25.52
N ILE A 306 -5.97 13.08 -26.36
CA ILE A 306 -4.75 12.26 -26.46
C ILE A 306 -4.04 12.19 -25.10
N ASP A 307 -3.89 13.32 -24.40
CA ASP A 307 -3.25 13.33 -23.08
C ASP A 307 -4.02 12.49 -22.06
N ALA A 308 -5.36 12.57 -22.06
CA ALA A 308 -6.20 11.75 -21.21
C ALA A 308 -6.11 10.25 -21.56
N ASP A 309 -6.06 9.92 -22.84
CA ASP A 309 -5.95 8.54 -23.32
C ASP A 309 -4.56 7.95 -23.02
N ILE A 310 -3.48 8.74 -23.15
CA ILE A 310 -2.13 8.37 -22.68
C ILE A 310 -2.14 8.16 -21.16
N ALA A 311 -2.68 9.12 -20.39
CA ALA A 311 -2.73 9.02 -18.94
C ALA A 311 -3.51 7.78 -18.47
N SER A 312 -4.54 7.36 -19.23
CA SER A 312 -5.30 6.15 -18.92
C SER A 312 -4.45 4.87 -18.96
N MET A 313 -3.35 4.87 -19.71
CA MET A 313 -2.44 3.73 -19.82
C MET A 313 -1.49 3.61 -18.64
N ASN A 314 -1.29 4.64 -17.83
CA ASN A 314 -0.21 4.67 -16.85
C ASN A 314 -0.24 3.46 -15.91
N ASN A 315 -1.41 3.05 -15.43
CA ASN A 315 -1.50 1.88 -14.54
C ASN A 315 -1.05 0.59 -15.26
N ASP A 316 -1.57 0.34 -16.46
CA ASP A 316 -1.20 -0.83 -17.27
C ASP A 316 0.28 -0.80 -17.68
N MET A 317 0.82 0.40 -17.94
CA MET A 317 2.22 0.63 -18.28
C MET A 317 3.13 0.23 -17.12
N THR A 318 2.80 0.73 -15.93
CA THR A 318 3.64 0.54 -14.74
C THR A 318 3.51 -0.89 -14.22
N GLN A 319 2.28 -1.44 -14.17
CA GLN A 319 2.03 -2.85 -13.81
C GLN A 319 2.66 -3.81 -14.81
N GLY A 320 2.51 -3.54 -16.11
CA GLY A 320 3.05 -4.37 -17.17
C GLY A 320 4.56 -4.40 -17.18
N ALA A 321 5.20 -3.24 -17.02
CA ALA A 321 6.64 -3.13 -16.94
C ALA A 321 7.20 -3.93 -15.75
N ALA A 322 6.57 -3.82 -14.56
CA ALA A 322 6.99 -4.56 -13.37
C ALA A 322 6.86 -6.08 -13.57
N SER A 323 5.68 -6.55 -13.97
CA SER A 323 5.44 -7.97 -14.26
C SER A 323 6.43 -8.53 -15.29
N TYR A 324 6.74 -7.75 -16.33
CA TYR A 324 7.69 -8.11 -17.36
C TYR A 324 9.11 -8.22 -16.80
N LEU A 325 9.59 -7.22 -16.05
CA LEU A 325 10.95 -7.19 -15.52
C LEU A 325 11.21 -8.24 -14.43
N ILE A 326 10.24 -8.55 -13.56
CA ILE A 326 10.32 -9.73 -12.66
C ILE A 326 10.56 -11.01 -13.45
N SER A 327 9.80 -11.20 -14.53
CA SER A 327 9.91 -12.39 -15.38
C SER A 327 11.23 -12.43 -16.14
N GLU A 328 11.71 -11.27 -16.58
CA GLU A 328 12.98 -11.10 -17.26
C GLU A 328 14.16 -11.41 -16.34
N LEU A 329 14.15 -10.90 -15.10
CA LEU A 329 15.17 -11.16 -14.09
C LEU A 329 15.25 -12.66 -13.76
N ASP A 330 14.10 -13.29 -13.52
CA ASP A 330 14.04 -14.73 -13.27
C ASP A 330 14.60 -15.52 -14.45
N ARG A 331 14.28 -15.13 -15.68
CA ARG A 331 14.79 -15.81 -16.87
C ARG A 331 16.30 -15.65 -17.01
N GLU A 332 16.84 -14.45 -16.81
CA GLU A 332 18.28 -14.20 -16.89
C GLU A 332 19.05 -14.92 -15.77
N ALA A 333 18.54 -14.88 -14.54
CA ALA A 333 19.09 -15.63 -13.42
C ALA A 333 19.07 -17.14 -13.69
N ASN A 334 17.92 -17.72 -14.06
CA ASN A 334 17.89 -19.14 -14.40
C ASN A 334 18.86 -19.49 -15.54
N ALA A 335 18.97 -18.66 -16.58
CA ALA A 335 19.89 -18.93 -17.67
C ALA A 335 21.36 -18.88 -17.22
N TRP A 336 21.74 -17.87 -16.43
CA TRP A 336 23.10 -17.74 -15.92
C TRP A 336 23.44 -18.81 -14.89
N GLY A 337 22.56 -19.05 -13.91
CA GLY A 337 22.73 -20.06 -12.87
C GLY A 337 22.85 -21.49 -13.41
N GLN A 338 22.11 -21.84 -14.47
CA GLN A 338 22.26 -23.13 -15.14
C GLN A 338 23.61 -23.28 -15.86
N ALA A 339 24.20 -22.17 -16.30
CA ALA A 339 25.56 -22.16 -16.86
C ALA A 339 26.65 -22.15 -15.76
N HIS A 340 26.32 -21.75 -14.53
CA HIS A 340 27.25 -21.59 -13.41
C HIS A 340 26.74 -22.35 -12.16
N LEU A 341 26.77 -23.67 -12.24
CA LEU A 341 26.33 -24.54 -11.15
C LEU A 341 27.39 -24.63 -10.04
N TYR A 342 26.95 -24.47 -8.80
CA TYR A 342 27.72 -24.84 -7.61
C TYR A 342 27.48 -26.31 -7.26
N HIS A 343 28.56 -27.08 -7.08
CA HIS A 343 28.48 -28.47 -6.65
C HIS A 343 28.74 -28.59 -5.14
N ASP A 344 27.69 -28.93 -4.38
CA ASP A 344 27.79 -29.12 -2.94
C ASP A 344 28.39 -30.49 -2.62
N LYS A 345 29.57 -30.49 -1.99
CA LYS A 345 30.29 -31.72 -1.61
C LYS A 345 29.62 -32.49 -0.47
N SER A 346 28.76 -31.85 0.31
CA SER A 346 28.12 -32.45 1.47
C SER A 346 26.97 -33.40 1.11
N ASP A 347 26.22 -33.07 0.05
CA ASP A 347 25.07 -33.86 -0.42
C ASP A 347 25.18 -34.31 -1.89
N SER A 348 26.30 -33.96 -2.56
CA SER A 348 26.61 -34.32 -3.95
C SER A 348 25.62 -33.77 -4.98
N LYS A 349 24.90 -32.68 -4.68
CA LYS A 349 23.97 -32.04 -5.62
C LYS A 349 24.53 -30.76 -6.22
N ASN A 350 23.96 -30.39 -7.36
CA ASN A 350 24.23 -29.13 -8.03
C ASN A 350 23.12 -28.13 -7.70
N TYR A 351 23.53 -26.89 -7.41
CA TYR A 351 22.67 -25.75 -7.13
C TYR A 351 23.03 -24.62 -8.09
N ILE A 352 22.03 -23.86 -8.53
CA ILE A 352 22.29 -22.61 -9.25
C ILE A 352 22.84 -21.59 -8.26
N LEU A 353 23.95 -20.92 -8.61
CA LEU A 353 24.65 -19.98 -7.73
C LEU A 353 23.82 -18.74 -7.39
N ASP A 354 22.95 -18.35 -8.29
CA ASP A 354 22.17 -17.12 -8.26
C ASP A 354 20.70 -17.37 -7.92
N SER A 355 20.39 -18.47 -7.21
CA SER A 355 19.02 -18.81 -6.81
C SER A 355 18.32 -17.65 -6.08
N GLY A 356 19.10 -16.78 -5.41
CA GLY A 356 18.62 -15.56 -4.77
C GLY A 356 17.98 -14.54 -5.70
N TYR A 357 18.31 -14.52 -7.00
CA TYR A 357 17.71 -13.62 -8.00
C TYR A 357 16.52 -14.25 -8.76
N THR A 358 16.28 -15.54 -8.57
CA THR A 358 15.16 -16.26 -9.22
C THR A 358 13.82 -16.01 -8.52
N MET A 359 12.75 -16.57 -9.09
CA MET A 359 11.41 -16.60 -8.50
C MET A 359 11.33 -17.42 -7.21
N ASN A 360 12.34 -18.23 -6.89
CA ASN A 360 12.47 -18.87 -5.58
C ASN A 360 13.22 -18.01 -4.55
N GLY A 361 13.75 -16.86 -4.99
CA GLY A 361 14.46 -15.86 -4.19
C GLY A 361 13.74 -14.52 -4.20
N ILE A 362 14.45 -13.44 -4.57
CA ILE A 362 13.93 -12.07 -4.58
C ILE A 362 12.77 -11.88 -5.54
N GLY A 363 12.71 -12.65 -6.64
CA GLY A 363 11.61 -12.59 -7.60
C GLY A 363 10.24 -12.89 -6.95
N TYR A 364 10.19 -13.81 -5.97
CA TYR A 364 8.98 -14.07 -5.19
C TYR A 364 8.50 -12.81 -4.45
N TRP A 365 9.41 -12.11 -3.79
CA TRP A 365 9.08 -10.92 -2.99
C TRP A 365 8.65 -9.75 -3.87
N LEU A 366 9.35 -9.52 -4.99
CA LEU A 366 8.97 -8.52 -5.98
C LEU A 366 7.58 -8.82 -6.56
N GLN A 367 7.25 -10.09 -6.78
CA GLN A 367 5.92 -10.50 -7.24
C GLN A 367 4.83 -10.31 -6.16
N GLN A 368 5.15 -10.53 -4.88
CA GLN A 368 4.22 -10.22 -3.78
C GLN A 368 3.98 -8.72 -3.67
N GLU A 369 5.03 -7.91 -3.74
CA GLU A 369 4.95 -6.45 -3.70
C GLU A 369 4.12 -5.92 -4.88
N LEU A 370 4.35 -6.44 -6.08
CA LEU A 370 3.52 -6.16 -7.25
C LEU A 370 2.05 -6.56 -7.03
N GLY A 371 1.81 -7.65 -6.31
CA GLY A 371 0.46 -8.11 -5.95
C GLY A 371 -0.25 -7.23 -4.93
N TRP A 372 0.48 -6.41 -4.17
CA TRP A 372 -0.05 -5.44 -3.21
C TRP A 372 -0.16 -4.02 -3.79
N ALA A 373 0.50 -3.76 -4.91
CA ALA A 373 0.44 -2.49 -5.62
C ALA A 373 -1.00 -2.14 -6.06
N SER A 374 -1.45 -0.95 -5.70
CA SER A 374 -2.80 -0.44 -5.99
C SER A 374 -2.79 0.90 -6.71
N TYR A 375 -1.66 1.62 -6.67
CA TYR A 375 -1.48 2.94 -7.25
C TYR A 375 -0.22 2.99 -8.14
N SER A 376 -0.17 3.95 -9.08
CA SER A 376 0.95 4.11 -10.01
C SER A 376 2.32 4.21 -9.32
N GLY A 377 2.37 4.88 -8.16
CA GLY A 377 3.58 4.99 -7.35
C GLY A 377 4.07 3.65 -6.80
N ASP A 378 3.15 2.73 -6.48
CA ASP A 378 3.47 1.41 -5.94
C ASP A 378 4.14 0.56 -7.03
N TYR A 379 3.56 0.55 -8.23
CA TYR A 379 4.15 -0.11 -9.39
C TYR A 379 5.51 0.49 -9.78
N GLN A 380 5.67 1.82 -9.62
CA GLN A 380 6.94 2.48 -9.89
C GLN A 380 8.02 2.14 -8.84
N SER A 381 7.62 1.81 -7.61
CA SER A 381 8.52 1.29 -6.56
C SER A 381 9.08 -0.06 -6.98
N VAL A 382 8.20 -1.01 -7.30
CA VAL A 382 8.57 -2.35 -7.77
C VAL A 382 9.53 -2.27 -8.97
N LEU A 383 9.25 -1.38 -9.93
CA LEU A 383 10.13 -1.13 -11.08
C LEU A 383 11.55 -0.65 -10.72
N ASN A 384 11.71 0.10 -9.64
CA ASN A 384 13.05 0.54 -9.21
C ASN A 384 13.76 -0.58 -8.47
N ASP A 385 13.05 -1.32 -7.62
CA ASP A 385 13.58 -2.46 -6.90
C ASP A 385 14.06 -3.54 -7.87
N GLU A 386 13.31 -3.79 -8.95
CA GLU A 386 13.73 -4.64 -10.06
C GLU A 386 15.00 -4.12 -10.75
N LYS A 387 15.10 -2.82 -11.05
CA LYS A 387 16.33 -2.24 -11.64
C LYS A 387 17.53 -2.41 -10.72
N ASP A 388 17.34 -2.24 -9.42
CA ASP A 388 18.36 -2.48 -8.42
C ASP A 388 18.73 -3.96 -8.37
N GLN A 389 17.78 -4.88 -8.49
CA GLN A 389 18.08 -6.32 -8.58
C GLN A 389 18.83 -6.67 -9.88
N PHE A 390 18.48 -6.10 -11.02
CA PHE A 390 19.24 -6.26 -12.27
C PHE A 390 20.66 -5.74 -12.14
N PHE A 391 20.83 -4.58 -11.51
CA PHE A 391 22.15 -4.02 -11.22
C PHE A 391 22.96 -4.96 -10.32
N ASN A 392 22.39 -5.40 -9.20
CA ASN A 392 23.03 -6.31 -8.24
C ASN A 392 23.38 -7.66 -8.88
N PHE A 393 22.48 -8.19 -9.71
CA PHE A 393 22.71 -9.40 -10.46
C PHE A 393 23.86 -9.22 -11.45
N SER A 394 23.89 -8.11 -12.20
CA SER A 394 25.01 -7.79 -13.09
C SER A 394 26.35 -7.63 -12.34
N MET A 395 26.33 -7.03 -11.14
CA MET A 395 27.52 -6.92 -10.30
C MET A 395 28.01 -8.30 -9.88
N MET A 396 27.12 -9.18 -9.43
CA MET A 396 27.47 -10.56 -9.08
C MET A 396 28.06 -11.33 -10.29
N GLN A 397 27.50 -11.17 -11.49
CA GLN A 397 28.04 -11.81 -12.70
C GLN A 397 29.44 -11.30 -13.06
N GLN A 398 29.67 -10.00 -12.92
CA GLN A 398 30.97 -9.38 -13.16
C GLN A 398 32.00 -9.82 -12.12
N ASP A 399 31.61 -9.84 -10.85
CA ASP A 399 32.42 -10.27 -9.72
C ASP A 399 32.85 -11.73 -9.84
N TYR A 400 31.92 -12.61 -10.25
CA TYR A 400 32.20 -14.02 -10.53
C TYR A 400 33.34 -14.21 -11.54
N SER A 401 33.51 -13.27 -12.46
CA SER A 401 34.54 -13.31 -13.51
C SER A 401 35.77 -12.44 -13.20
N ASP A 402 35.79 -11.76 -12.05
CA ASP A 402 36.88 -10.88 -11.64
C ASP A 402 38.05 -11.71 -11.09
N PRO A 403 39.28 -11.60 -11.63
CA PRO A 403 40.44 -12.31 -11.12
C PRO A 403 41.10 -11.63 -9.91
N THR A 404 40.58 -10.48 -9.46
CA THR A 404 41.09 -9.77 -8.29
C THR A 404 40.97 -10.68 -7.06
N PRO A 405 42.01 -10.79 -6.21
CA PRO A 405 41.90 -11.63 -5.02
C PRO A 405 40.81 -11.12 -4.07
N TYR A 406 40.03 -12.03 -3.47
CA TYR A 406 38.96 -11.75 -2.50
C TYR A 406 39.28 -10.73 -1.39
N ASN A 407 40.57 -10.53 -1.07
CA ASN A 407 41.04 -9.60 -0.03
C ASN A 407 41.47 -8.22 -0.56
N GLN A 408 41.18 -7.93 -1.83
CA GLN A 408 41.39 -6.63 -2.46
C GLN A 408 40.04 -6.05 -2.89
N VAL A 409 40.04 -4.75 -3.21
CA VAL A 409 38.85 -4.05 -3.68
C VAL A 409 38.57 -4.45 -5.14
N HIS A 410 37.37 -4.94 -5.41
CA HIS A 410 36.89 -5.29 -6.75
C HIS A 410 36.32 -4.06 -7.45
N ALA A 411 36.25 -4.08 -8.78
CA ALA A 411 35.64 -2.99 -9.54
C ALA A 411 34.13 -2.87 -9.25
N THR A 412 33.49 -4.01 -9.03
CA THR A 412 32.09 -4.18 -8.63
C THR A 412 31.80 -3.49 -7.29
N ASP A 413 32.71 -3.56 -6.31
CA ASP A 413 32.58 -2.85 -5.02
C ASP A 413 32.43 -1.34 -5.20
N LEU A 414 33.27 -0.76 -6.06
CA LEU A 414 33.24 0.67 -6.34
C LEU A 414 31.97 1.08 -7.09
N GLN A 415 31.49 0.24 -8.00
CA GLN A 415 30.24 0.45 -8.72
C GLN A 415 29.02 0.36 -7.78
N MET A 416 29.02 -0.60 -6.86
CA MET A 416 27.99 -0.74 -5.82
C MET A 416 27.95 0.51 -4.92
N PHE A 417 29.10 1.05 -4.50
CA PHE A 417 29.14 2.29 -3.73
C PHE A 417 28.67 3.53 -4.51
N GLN A 418 28.86 3.55 -5.83
CA GLN A 418 28.34 4.63 -6.68
C GLN A 418 26.82 4.52 -6.86
N HIS A 419 26.32 3.31 -7.06
CA HIS A 419 24.88 3.04 -7.24
C HIS A 419 24.09 3.23 -5.94
N TYR A 420 24.70 2.90 -4.80
CA TYR A 420 24.14 3.10 -3.45
C TYR A 420 24.95 4.14 -2.64
N PRO A 421 24.76 5.45 -2.87
CA PRO A 421 25.55 6.49 -2.21
C PRO A 421 25.52 6.44 -0.68
N SER A 422 24.44 5.91 -0.08
CA SER A 422 24.33 5.72 1.37
C SER A 422 25.41 4.79 1.94
N LEU A 423 25.99 3.91 1.12
CA LEU A 423 27.04 2.99 1.53
C LEU A 423 28.44 3.63 1.57
N GLN A 424 28.67 4.75 0.87
CA GLN A 424 30.00 5.39 0.76
C GLN A 424 30.58 5.88 2.10
N HIS A 425 29.72 6.14 3.07
CA HIS A 425 30.10 6.64 4.40
C HIS A 425 29.68 5.69 5.54
N GLY A 426 29.19 4.50 5.18
CA GLY A 426 28.73 3.48 6.11
C GLY A 426 29.80 2.44 6.44
N LYS A 427 29.54 1.62 7.46
CA LYS A 427 30.24 0.35 7.64
C LYS A 427 29.51 -0.70 6.82
N VAL A 428 30.22 -1.37 5.92
CA VAL A 428 29.64 -2.40 5.04
C VAL A 428 30.26 -3.75 5.37
N LEU A 429 29.41 -4.76 5.52
CA LEU A 429 29.84 -6.15 5.67
C LEU A 429 29.79 -6.80 4.28
N MET A 430 30.96 -7.11 3.74
CA MET A 430 31.10 -7.82 2.47
C MET A 430 31.08 -9.33 2.72
N VAL A 431 30.24 -10.05 1.97
CA VAL A 431 30.16 -11.51 2.02
C VAL A 431 30.33 -12.03 0.60
N SER A 432 31.49 -12.62 0.29
CA SER A 432 31.68 -13.35 -0.97
C SER A 432 31.09 -14.75 -0.82
N MET A 433 30.14 -15.08 -1.70
CA MET A 433 29.46 -16.38 -1.74
C MET A 433 29.95 -17.25 -2.92
N VAL A 434 30.80 -16.68 -3.78
CA VAL A 434 31.32 -17.31 -5.00
C VAL A 434 32.76 -17.81 -4.81
N GLU A 435 33.58 -17.08 -4.05
CA GLU A 435 34.96 -17.42 -3.80
C GLU A 435 35.08 -18.18 -2.46
N GLN A 436 35.23 -19.50 -2.51
CA GLN A 436 35.62 -20.33 -1.34
C GLN A 436 36.87 -21.14 -1.61
#